data_AF-A0A6I9UH06-F1
#
_entry.id   AF-A0A6I9UH06-F1
#
_cell.length_a   1.000
_cell.length_b   1.000
_cell.length_c   1.000
_cell.angle_alpha   90.00
_cell.angle_beta   90.00
_cell.angle_gamma   90.00
#
_symmetry.space_group_name_H-M   'P 1'
#
loop_
_entity.id
_entity.type
_entity.pdbx_description
1 polymer ?
#
loop_
_entity_poly.entity_id
_entity_poly.type
_entity_poly.pdbx_seq_one_letter_code
_entity_poly.pdbx_strand_id
1 'polypeptide(L)'
;MEWMKDGDQCSRVFFRKIAQRGAARRILQINDEHGITHTEQGAVVNEFVSYYSVLLGGQRRRDVIDIQVLRPWARHLVTEDDTNSLLSPFTPLDVKEAVFDIAEDKAPGHDGLSVLLDKVISPCQAAFVPGRSIGDNIMLAQELFSGYNQSRLPPRCALKVDIRKTYDSVEWDLLVAVLELFGFPPTFIRWIEECVITPSFSVGLNGKPHGFFSGARGLR
;
A
#
# COMPACT_ATOMS: atom_id res chain seq x y z
N MET A 1 25.28 -2.40 28.89
CA MET A 1 24.62 -1.09 29.04
C MET A 1 25.24 -0.02 28.14
N GLU A 2 25.58 -0.36 26.89
CA GLU A 2 26.20 0.56 25.92
C GLU A 2 25.28 0.83 24.70
N TRP A 3 24.39 -0.12 24.40
CA TRP A 3 23.35 0.01 23.36
C TRP A 3 22.35 1.15 23.62
N MET A 4 22.10 1.48 24.89
CA MET A 4 21.07 2.44 25.28
C MET A 4 21.50 3.90 25.12
N LYS A 5 22.80 4.16 24.84
CA LYS A 5 23.31 5.52 24.57
C LYS A 5 23.60 5.76 23.08
N ASP A 6 24.01 4.72 22.34
CA ASP A 6 24.53 4.88 20.97
C ASP A 6 23.73 4.14 19.88
N GLY A 7 22.64 3.45 20.24
CA GLY A 7 21.86 2.60 19.32
C GLY A 7 21.21 3.34 18.15
N ASP A 8 20.75 4.58 18.40
CA ASP A 8 20.11 5.46 17.40
C ASP A 8 21.11 6.43 16.73
N GLN A 9 22.35 6.50 17.21
CA GLN A 9 23.37 7.34 16.59
C GLN A 9 24.05 6.56 15.46
N CYS A 10 24.41 7.26 14.37
CA CYS A 10 25.25 6.74 13.28
C CYS A 10 26.69 6.46 13.76
N SER A 11 26.83 5.54 14.72
CA SER A 11 28.08 5.19 15.40
C SER A 11 28.83 4.09 14.65
N ARG A 12 30.14 3.98 14.90
CA ARG A 12 30.96 2.89 14.35
C ARG A 12 30.41 1.50 14.73
N VAL A 13 29.81 1.39 15.92
CA VAL A 13 29.18 0.15 16.41
C VAL A 13 27.92 -0.18 15.60
N PHE A 14 27.10 0.83 15.28
CA PHE A 14 25.93 0.71 14.40
C PHE A 14 26.33 0.21 13.00
N PHE A 15 27.31 0.86 12.35
CA PHE A 15 27.80 0.43 11.04
C PHE A 15 28.40 -0.99 11.05
N ARG A 16 29.12 -1.37 12.12
CA ARG A 16 29.64 -2.73 12.28
C ARG A 16 28.52 -3.77 12.40
N LYS A 17 27.44 -3.47 13.14
CA LYS A 17 26.27 -4.35 13.22
C LYS A 17 25.52 -4.44 11.89
N ILE A 18 25.41 -3.34 11.13
CA ILE A 18 24.85 -3.37 9.77
C ILE A 18 25.69 -4.25 8.86
N ALA A 19 27.02 -4.09 8.86
CA ALA A 19 27.92 -4.91 8.06
C ALA A 19 27.81 -6.41 8.43
N GLN A 20 27.75 -6.72 9.73
CA GLN A 20 27.55 -8.10 10.21
C GLN A 20 26.20 -8.67 9.77
N ARG A 21 25.10 -7.90 9.88
CA ARG A 21 23.78 -8.29 9.39
C ARG A 21 23.76 -8.48 7.88
N GLY A 22 24.42 -7.60 7.13
CA GLY A 22 24.56 -7.68 5.67
C GLY A 22 25.31 -8.94 5.24
N ALA A 23 26.38 -9.32 5.94
CA ALA A 23 27.09 -10.57 5.69
C ALA A 23 26.23 -11.80 5.98
N ALA A 24 25.48 -11.80 7.09
CA ALA A 24 24.64 -12.93 7.50
C ALA A 24 23.37 -13.11 6.63
N ARG A 25 22.83 -12.03 6.06
CA ARG A 25 21.62 -12.04 5.20
C ARG A 25 21.94 -12.09 3.71
N ARG A 26 23.21 -12.34 3.35
CA ARG A 26 23.61 -12.42 1.95
C ARG A 26 22.94 -13.64 1.30
N ILE A 27 22.23 -13.40 0.21
CA ILE A 27 21.58 -14.45 -0.56
C ILE A 27 22.60 -14.99 -1.56
N LEU A 28 22.99 -16.25 -1.40
CA LEU A 28 24.01 -16.91 -2.21
C LEU A 28 23.43 -17.88 -3.23
N GLN A 29 22.25 -18.44 -2.94
CA GLN A 29 21.57 -19.39 -3.80
C GLN A 29 20.06 -19.29 -3.62
N ILE A 30 19.31 -19.69 -4.65
CA ILE A 30 17.85 -19.80 -4.61
C ILE A 30 17.39 -21.02 -5.41
N ASN A 31 16.16 -21.46 -5.16
CA ASN A 31 15.50 -22.43 -6.01
C ASN A 31 14.48 -21.71 -6.88
N ASP A 32 14.45 -22.04 -8.17
CA ASP A 32 13.42 -21.54 -9.10
C ASP A 32 12.09 -22.31 -8.94
N GLU A 33 11.11 -21.96 -9.79
CA GLU A 33 9.78 -22.59 -9.82
C GLU A 33 9.80 -24.08 -10.21
N HIS A 34 10.86 -24.55 -10.86
CA HIS A 34 11.07 -25.96 -11.21
C HIS A 34 11.86 -26.72 -10.13
N GLY A 35 12.25 -26.05 -9.04
CA GLY A 35 13.04 -26.61 -7.95
C GLY A 35 14.53 -26.72 -8.25
N ILE A 36 15.02 -26.09 -9.32
CA ILE A 36 16.45 -26.08 -9.67
C ILE A 36 17.16 -25.02 -8.82
N THR A 37 18.27 -25.42 -8.20
CA THR A 37 19.08 -24.51 -7.38
C THR A 37 20.06 -23.72 -8.23
N HIS A 38 19.92 -22.40 -8.20
CA HIS A 38 20.85 -21.45 -8.80
C HIS A 38 21.85 -20.98 -7.75
N THR A 39 23.14 -21.20 -8.00
CA THR A 39 24.25 -20.75 -7.12
C THR A 39 25.11 -19.65 -7.74
N GLU A 40 25.01 -19.47 -9.05
CA GLU A 40 25.73 -18.41 -9.76
C GLU A 40 25.07 -17.05 -9.48
N GLN A 41 25.88 -16.05 -9.12
CA GLN A 41 25.34 -14.75 -8.72
C GLN A 41 24.48 -14.10 -9.82
N GLY A 42 24.85 -14.26 -11.10
CA GLY A 42 24.06 -13.76 -12.23
C GLY A 42 22.71 -14.48 -12.36
N ALA A 43 22.70 -15.80 -12.25
CA ALA A 43 21.47 -16.59 -12.33
C ALA A 43 20.51 -16.26 -11.17
N VAL A 44 21.05 -16.16 -9.94
CA VAL A 44 20.26 -15.73 -8.76
C VAL A 44 19.64 -14.35 -8.99
N VAL A 45 20.42 -13.37 -9.46
CA VAL A 45 19.92 -12.02 -9.76
C VAL A 45 18.81 -12.06 -10.83
N ASN A 46 19.04 -12.78 -11.93
CA ASN A 46 18.12 -12.83 -13.05
C ASN A 46 16.78 -13.42 -12.66
N GLU A 47 16.79 -14.48 -11.86
CA GLU A 47 15.57 -15.12 -11.37
C GLU A 47 14.77 -14.18 -10.44
N PHE A 48 15.45 -13.44 -9.55
CA PHE A 48 14.79 -12.40 -8.74
C PHE A 48 14.17 -11.30 -9.61
N VAL A 49 14.90 -10.79 -10.59
CA VAL A 49 14.42 -9.75 -11.50
C VAL A 49 13.24 -10.27 -12.32
N SER A 50 13.34 -11.49 -12.86
CA SER A 50 12.28 -12.16 -13.61
C SER A 50 11.00 -12.26 -12.77
N TYR A 51 11.09 -12.84 -11.58
CA TYR A 51 9.97 -13.00 -10.67
C TYR A 51 9.28 -11.66 -10.35
N TYR A 52 10.04 -10.63 -9.97
CA TYR A 52 9.47 -9.33 -9.61
C TYR A 52 8.96 -8.53 -10.82
N SER A 53 9.59 -8.68 -11.99
CA SER A 53 9.12 -8.06 -13.23
C SER A 53 7.76 -8.62 -13.68
N VAL A 54 7.50 -9.92 -13.44
CA VAL A 54 6.19 -10.53 -13.68
C VAL A 54 5.19 -10.14 -12.59
N LEU A 55 5.62 -10.12 -11.32
CA LEU A 55 4.74 -9.80 -10.20
C LEU A 55 4.24 -8.36 -10.24
N LEU A 56 5.15 -7.39 -10.42
CA LEU A 56 4.87 -5.95 -10.32
C LEU A 56 4.76 -5.27 -11.68
N GLY A 57 5.44 -5.80 -12.70
CA GLY A 57 5.33 -5.36 -14.08
C GLY A 57 4.43 -6.27 -14.91
N GLY A 58 4.70 -6.29 -16.22
CA GLY A 58 3.96 -7.10 -17.19
C GLY A 58 2.86 -6.32 -17.91
N GLN A 59 1.92 -7.04 -18.51
CA GLN A 59 0.84 -6.43 -19.28
C GLN A 59 -0.28 -5.97 -18.33
N ARG A 60 -0.62 -4.68 -18.38
CA ARG A 60 -1.80 -4.11 -17.69
C ARG A 60 -3.01 -4.93 -18.13
N ARG A 61 -3.63 -5.63 -17.18
CA ARG A 61 -4.90 -6.31 -17.41
C ARG A 61 -5.95 -5.23 -17.62
N ARG A 62 -6.62 -5.28 -18.77
CA ARG A 62 -7.75 -4.40 -19.11
C ARG A 62 -9.03 -5.22 -19.12
N ASP A 63 -9.29 -5.89 -18.00
CA ASP A 63 -10.54 -6.61 -17.86
C ASP A 63 -11.67 -5.59 -17.72
N VAL A 64 -12.81 -5.86 -18.36
CA VAL A 64 -13.99 -5.01 -18.20
C VAL A 64 -14.55 -5.24 -16.80
N ILE A 65 -14.37 -4.25 -15.93
CA ILE A 65 -14.87 -4.29 -14.56
C ILE A 65 -16.30 -3.76 -14.57
N ASP A 66 -17.26 -4.60 -14.19
CA ASP A 66 -18.61 -4.12 -13.87
C ASP A 66 -18.59 -3.40 -12.51
N ILE A 67 -18.24 -2.11 -12.57
CA ILE A 67 -18.14 -1.25 -11.39
C ILE A 67 -19.51 -0.95 -10.77
N GLN A 68 -20.62 -1.19 -11.50
CA GLN A 68 -21.96 -0.94 -10.99
C GLN A 68 -22.33 -1.87 -9.85
N VAL A 69 -21.69 -3.04 -9.77
CA VAL A 69 -21.80 -3.92 -8.60
C VAL A 69 -21.43 -3.16 -7.32
N LEU A 70 -20.46 -2.24 -7.37
CA LEU A 70 -20.01 -1.48 -6.21
C LEU A 70 -20.88 -0.27 -5.87
N ARG A 71 -21.85 0.11 -6.73
CA ARG A 71 -22.68 1.32 -6.57
C ARG A 71 -23.39 1.42 -5.21
N PRO A 72 -23.94 0.33 -4.61
CA PRO A 72 -24.60 0.42 -3.30
C PRO A 72 -23.69 0.85 -2.15
N TRP A 73 -22.37 0.71 -2.31
CA TRP A 73 -21.37 1.11 -1.32
C TRP A 73 -20.85 2.54 -1.54
N ALA A 74 -21.05 3.12 -2.73
CA ALA A 74 -20.71 4.52 -3.04
C ALA A 74 -21.78 5.51 -2.55
N ARG A 75 -21.97 5.56 -1.21
CA ARG A 75 -23.06 6.30 -0.56
C ARG A 75 -22.88 7.82 -0.59
N HIS A 76 -21.65 8.30 -0.45
CA HIS A 76 -21.31 9.71 -0.54
C HIS A 76 -20.46 9.93 -1.77
N LEU A 77 -20.99 10.72 -2.71
CA LEU A 77 -20.27 11.16 -3.90
C LEU A 77 -19.56 12.47 -3.62
N VAL A 78 -18.45 12.70 -4.32
CA VAL A 78 -17.77 13.99 -4.37
C VAL A 78 -18.74 15.05 -4.89
N THR A 79 -18.87 16.15 -4.14
CA THR A 79 -19.74 17.28 -4.50
C THR A 79 -19.05 18.26 -5.45
N GLU A 80 -19.78 19.26 -5.96
CA GLU A 80 -19.17 20.34 -6.74
C GLU A 80 -18.19 21.19 -5.89
N ASP A 81 -18.52 21.46 -4.62
CA ASP A 81 -17.63 22.18 -3.71
C ASP A 81 -16.33 21.39 -3.46
N ASP A 82 -16.47 20.08 -3.25
CA ASP A 82 -15.34 19.17 -3.13
C ASP A 82 -14.48 19.17 -4.41
N THR A 83 -15.12 19.17 -5.58
CA THR A 83 -14.45 19.26 -6.88
C THR A 83 -13.66 20.55 -7.02
N ASN A 84 -14.26 21.69 -6.66
CA ASN A 84 -13.59 22.99 -6.71
C ASN A 84 -12.38 23.05 -5.76
N SER A 85 -12.50 22.42 -4.59
CA SER A 85 -11.38 22.30 -3.64
C SER A 85 -10.25 21.43 -4.19
N LEU A 86 -10.56 20.25 -4.75
CA LEU A 86 -9.59 19.31 -5.32
C LEU A 86 -8.85 19.88 -6.54
N LEU A 87 -9.50 20.76 -7.31
CA LEU A 87 -8.93 21.37 -8.51
C LEU A 87 -8.36 22.77 -8.25
N SER A 88 -8.34 23.23 -6.99
CA SER A 88 -7.78 24.52 -6.65
C SER A 88 -6.27 24.56 -6.95
N PRO A 89 -5.74 25.71 -7.41
CA PRO A 89 -4.31 25.84 -7.65
C PRO A 89 -3.51 25.67 -6.37
N PHE A 90 -2.47 24.85 -6.41
CA PHE A 90 -1.52 24.71 -5.30
C PHE A 90 -0.65 25.97 -5.16
N THR A 91 -0.42 26.37 -3.92
CA THR A 91 0.51 27.42 -3.55
C THR A 91 1.88 26.85 -3.17
N PRO A 92 2.96 27.66 -3.21
CA PRO A 92 4.26 27.22 -2.70
C PRO A 92 4.25 26.80 -1.22
N LEU A 93 3.31 27.34 -0.44
CA LEU A 93 3.13 26.94 0.96
C LEU A 93 2.57 25.51 1.04
N ASP A 94 1.54 25.19 0.24
CA ASP A 94 0.95 23.84 0.21
C ASP A 94 2.00 22.79 -0.16
N VAL A 95 2.85 23.09 -1.15
CA VAL A 95 3.95 22.20 -1.56
C VAL A 95 4.96 22.03 -0.42
N LYS A 96 5.29 23.12 0.29
CA LYS A 96 6.21 23.05 1.43
C LYS A 96 5.60 22.21 2.55
N GLU A 97 4.37 22.47 2.97
CA GLU A 97 3.70 21.71 4.02
C GLU A 97 3.62 20.24 3.64
N ALA A 98 3.16 19.91 2.43
CA ALA A 98 3.11 18.54 1.94
C ALA A 98 4.48 17.84 1.99
N VAL A 99 5.57 18.47 1.55
CA VAL A 99 6.91 17.86 1.58
C VAL A 99 7.43 17.66 3.00
N PHE A 100 7.18 18.60 3.90
CA PHE A 100 7.66 18.53 5.28
C PHE A 100 6.79 17.64 6.18
N ASP A 101 5.55 17.36 5.78
CA ASP A 101 4.62 16.47 6.49
C ASP A 101 4.80 14.98 6.12
N ILE A 102 5.63 14.65 5.13
CA ILE A 102 6.06 13.26 4.83
C ILE A 102 7.05 12.81 5.92
N ALA A 103 6.53 12.46 7.10
CA ALA A 103 7.30 11.70 8.09
C ALA A 103 7.35 10.21 7.70
N GLU A 104 8.40 9.49 8.12
CA GLU A 104 8.61 8.05 7.79
C GLU A 104 7.41 7.14 8.14
N ASP A 105 6.54 7.58 9.05
CA ASP A 105 5.43 6.82 9.62
C ASP A 105 4.05 7.50 9.48
N LYS A 106 3.92 8.58 8.69
CA LYS A 106 2.66 9.32 8.55
C LYS A 106 2.19 9.47 7.11
N ALA A 107 0.90 9.30 6.90
CA ALA A 107 0.22 9.90 5.76
C ALA A 107 0.16 11.43 5.99
N PRO A 108 0.26 12.26 4.95
CA PRO A 108 0.07 13.71 5.07
C PRO A 108 -1.21 14.03 5.87
N GLY A 109 -1.14 14.96 6.82
CA GLY A 109 -2.27 15.33 7.68
C GLY A 109 -3.11 16.45 7.09
N HIS A 110 -4.38 16.57 7.52
CA HIS A 110 -5.33 17.70 7.32
C HIS A 110 -5.33 18.40 5.92
N ASP A 111 -4.83 17.77 4.87
CA ASP A 111 -5.07 18.29 3.53
C ASP A 111 -6.59 18.21 3.23
N GLY A 112 -7.09 19.07 2.35
CA GLY A 112 -8.51 19.07 1.97
C GLY A 112 -9.00 17.70 1.46
N LEU A 113 -8.07 16.82 1.07
CA LEU A 113 -8.32 15.43 0.71
C LEU A 113 -8.71 14.58 1.93
N SER A 114 -8.07 14.73 3.09
CA SER A 114 -8.42 14.01 4.32
C SER A 114 -9.88 14.25 4.75
N VAL A 115 -10.33 15.51 4.70
CA VAL A 115 -11.72 15.90 5.02
C VAL A 115 -12.72 15.32 4.02
N LEU A 116 -12.35 15.27 2.74
CA LEU A 116 -13.16 14.65 1.69
C LEU A 116 -13.26 13.14 1.90
N LEU A 117 -12.13 12.48 2.16
CA LEU A 117 -12.05 11.04 2.37
C LEU A 117 -12.86 10.61 3.60
N ASP A 118 -12.96 11.43 4.65
CA ASP A 118 -13.83 11.13 5.80
C ASP A 118 -15.32 10.98 5.45
N LYS A 119 -15.80 11.68 4.40
CA LYS A 119 -17.18 11.52 3.90
C LYS A 119 -17.35 10.21 3.13
N VAL A 120 -16.31 9.82 2.39
CA VAL A 120 -16.32 8.66 1.47
C VAL A 120 -16.05 7.34 2.22
N ILE A 121 -15.13 7.37 3.18
CA ILE A 121 -14.67 6.20 3.93
C ILE A 121 -15.76 5.73 4.88
N SER A 122 -16.07 4.43 4.82
CA SER A 122 -17.05 3.79 5.70
C SER A 122 -16.72 4.04 7.18
N PRO A 123 -17.72 4.29 8.05
CA PRO A 123 -17.51 4.38 9.49
C PRO A 123 -16.86 3.12 10.10
N CYS A 124 -16.99 1.96 9.43
CA CYS A 124 -16.41 0.70 9.88
C CYS A 124 -14.91 0.53 9.53
N GLN A 125 -14.32 1.45 8.77
CA GLN A 125 -12.89 1.40 8.47
C GLN A 125 -12.10 2.15 9.55
N ALA A 126 -11.32 1.43 10.36
CA ALA A 126 -10.52 2.06 11.42
C ALA A 126 -9.03 2.24 11.05
N ALA A 127 -8.51 1.41 10.14
CA ALA A 127 -7.11 1.48 9.75
C ALA A 127 -6.84 2.66 8.81
N PHE A 128 -5.68 3.32 9.00
CA PHE A 128 -5.20 4.44 8.17
C PHE A 128 -6.13 5.67 8.13
N VAL A 129 -7.01 5.83 9.13
CA VAL A 129 -7.85 7.03 9.28
C VAL A 129 -7.46 7.74 10.58
N PRO A 130 -6.98 8.99 10.53
CA PRO A 130 -6.66 9.77 11.71
C PRO A 130 -7.83 9.82 12.70
N GLY A 131 -7.55 9.66 14.00
CA GLY A 131 -8.56 9.70 15.04
C GLY A 131 -9.40 8.43 15.21
N ARG A 132 -9.24 7.39 14.38
CA ARG A 132 -9.88 6.08 14.57
C ARG A 132 -8.90 5.10 15.22
N SER A 133 -9.35 4.37 16.25
CA SER A 133 -8.52 3.42 16.97
C SER A 133 -8.77 1.99 16.52
N ILE A 134 -7.70 1.20 16.39
CA ILE A 134 -7.84 -0.25 16.20
C ILE A 134 -8.53 -0.92 17.40
N GLY A 135 -8.47 -0.29 18.58
CA GLY A 135 -9.17 -0.74 19.79
C GLY A 135 -10.69 -0.83 19.59
N ASP A 136 -11.28 0.11 18.86
CA ASP A 136 -12.72 0.15 18.61
C ASP A 136 -13.16 -1.09 17.80
N ASN A 137 -12.37 -1.47 16.80
CA ASN A 137 -12.60 -2.69 16.02
C ASN A 137 -12.44 -3.97 16.86
N ILE A 138 -11.52 -3.98 17.82
CA ILE A 138 -11.34 -5.12 18.75
C ILE A 138 -12.58 -5.24 19.65
N MET A 139 -13.09 -4.14 20.19
CA MET A 139 -14.31 -4.15 21.02
C MET A 139 -15.53 -4.58 20.21
N LEU A 140 -15.70 -4.02 19.00
CA LEU A 140 -16.78 -4.42 18.09
C LEU A 140 -16.71 -5.91 17.76
N ALA A 141 -15.52 -6.45 17.49
CA ALA A 141 -15.34 -7.87 17.26
C ALA A 141 -15.75 -8.69 18.50
N GLN A 142 -15.31 -8.31 19.70
CA GLN A 142 -15.69 -9.00 20.94
C GLN A 142 -17.21 -9.05 21.13
N GLU A 143 -17.92 -7.96 20.85
CA GLU A 143 -19.38 -7.91 20.90
C GLU A 143 -20.03 -8.79 19.82
N LEU A 144 -19.56 -8.73 18.58
CA LEU A 144 -20.05 -9.57 17.48
C LEU A 144 -19.86 -11.05 17.78
N PHE A 145 -18.72 -11.43 18.36
CA PHE A 145 -18.40 -12.80 18.75
C PHE A 145 -19.04 -13.23 20.08
N SER A 146 -19.74 -12.34 20.77
CA SER A 146 -20.40 -12.66 22.03
C SER A 146 -21.46 -13.76 21.82
N GLY A 147 -21.36 -14.80 22.65
CA GLY A 147 -22.26 -15.95 22.59
C GLY A 147 -22.03 -16.91 21.42
N TYR A 148 -20.96 -16.75 20.61
CA TYR A 148 -20.64 -17.71 19.54
C TYR A 148 -20.49 -19.15 20.04
N ASN A 149 -20.04 -19.33 21.29
CA ASN A 149 -19.88 -20.65 21.91
C ASN A 149 -21.16 -21.17 22.60
N GLN A 150 -22.27 -20.45 22.53
CA GLN A 150 -23.52 -20.86 23.19
C GLN A 150 -24.37 -21.73 22.26
N SER A 151 -24.47 -23.01 22.57
CA SER A 151 -25.24 -24.01 21.81
C SER A 151 -26.75 -23.74 21.72
N ARG A 152 -27.29 -22.91 22.63
CA ARG A 152 -28.71 -22.50 22.60
C ARG A 152 -29.03 -21.43 21.55
N LEU A 153 -28.01 -20.77 20.99
CA LEU A 153 -28.18 -19.70 20.01
C LEU A 153 -28.15 -20.29 18.59
N PRO A 154 -28.78 -19.61 17.60
CA PRO A 154 -28.71 -20.05 16.22
C PRO A 154 -27.26 -20.21 15.74
N PRO A 155 -26.96 -21.16 14.83
CA PRO A 155 -25.64 -21.32 14.24
C PRO A 155 -25.13 -20.01 13.63
N ARG A 156 -23.84 -19.71 13.84
CA ARG A 156 -23.18 -18.51 13.33
C ARG A 156 -21.86 -18.91 12.67
N CYS A 157 -21.44 -18.13 11.69
CA CYS A 157 -20.12 -18.26 11.08
C CYS A 157 -19.48 -16.88 10.97
N ALA A 158 -18.16 -16.84 11.08
CA ALA A 158 -17.37 -15.66 10.75
C ALA A 158 -16.49 -15.95 9.54
N LEU A 159 -16.44 -14.99 8.61
CA LEU A 159 -15.60 -15.05 7.44
C LEU A 159 -14.45 -14.07 7.62
N LYS A 160 -13.22 -14.59 7.65
CA LYS A 160 -12.00 -13.77 7.58
C LYS A 160 -11.46 -13.80 6.16
N VAL A 161 -11.48 -12.66 5.49
CA VAL A 161 -10.88 -12.48 4.17
C VAL A 161 -9.57 -11.71 4.35
N ASP A 162 -8.48 -12.25 3.84
CA ASP A 162 -7.17 -11.61 3.83
C ASP A 162 -6.67 -11.55 2.38
N ILE A 163 -6.28 -10.36 1.94
CA ILE A 163 -5.82 -10.13 0.56
C ILE A 163 -4.29 -10.15 0.57
N ARG A 164 -3.71 -11.08 -0.20
CA ARG A 164 -2.27 -11.24 -0.30
C ARG A 164 -1.66 -10.03 -1.02
N LYS A 165 -0.73 -9.33 -0.36
CA LYS A 165 0.04 -8.21 -0.93
C LYS A 165 -0.87 -7.15 -1.57
N THR A 166 -1.84 -6.64 -0.82
CA THR A 166 -2.82 -5.63 -1.29
C THR A 166 -2.17 -4.50 -2.10
N TYR A 167 -1.15 -3.85 -1.55
CA TYR A 167 -0.48 -2.73 -2.21
C TYR A 167 0.28 -3.10 -3.49
N ASP A 168 0.70 -4.35 -3.65
CA ASP A 168 1.45 -4.81 -4.83
C ASP A 168 0.53 -5.32 -5.95
N SER A 169 -0.76 -5.53 -5.64
CA SER A 169 -1.70 -6.26 -6.50
C SER A 169 -2.89 -5.42 -6.99
N VAL A 170 -3.02 -4.17 -6.56
CA VAL A 170 -4.10 -3.29 -7.02
C VAL A 170 -3.99 -3.07 -8.53
N GLU A 171 -5.02 -3.44 -9.28
CA GLU A 171 -5.13 -3.10 -10.70
C GLU A 171 -5.50 -1.63 -10.86
N TRP A 172 -4.76 -0.89 -11.69
CA TRP A 172 -4.97 0.54 -11.87
C TRP A 172 -6.32 0.85 -12.54
N ASP A 173 -6.81 -0.02 -13.42
CA ASP A 173 -8.14 0.13 -14.03
C ASP A 173 -9.25 0.08 -12.98
N LEU A 174 -9.12 -0.79 -11.97
CA LEU A 174 -10.04 -0.84 -10.84
C LEU A 174 -9.95 0.45 -10.01
N LEU A 175 -8.73 0.94 -9.74
CA LEU A 175 -8.54 2.20 -9.01
C LEU A 175 -9.24 3.36 -9.71
N VAL A 176 -9.01 3.53 -11.02
CA VAL A 176 -9.64 4.58 -11.83
C VAL A 176 -11.16 4.43 -11.83
N ALA A 177 -11.69 3.23 -12.08
CA ALA A 177 -13.13 2.97 -12.07
C ALA A 177 -13.78 3.28 -10.72
N VAL A 178 -13.11 2.97 -9.60
CA VAL A 178 -13.57 3.31 -8.25
C VAL A 178 -13.61 4.83 -8.05
N LEU A 179 -12.56 5.56 -8.44
CA LEU A 179 -12.54 7.02 -8.35
C LEU A 179 -13.66 7.66 -9.18
N GLU A 180 -13.90 7.16 -10.39
CA GLU A 180 -15.03 7.58 -11.23
C GLU A 180 -16.38 7.28 -10.56
N LEU A 181 -16.55 6.11 -9.95
CA LEU A 181 -17.76 5.72 -9.23
C LEU A 181 -18.08 6.67 -8.06
N PHE A 182 -17.05 7.15 -7.36
CA PHE A 182 -17.20 8.12 -6.26
C PHE A 182 -17.35 9.57 -6.76
N GLY A 183 -17.26 9.81 -8.06
CA GLY A 183 -17.48 11.13 -8.66
C GLY A 183 -16.26 12.05 -8.63
N PHE A 184 -15.05 11.51 -8.47
CA PHE A 184 -13.85 12.34 -8.51
C PHE A 184 -13.69 13.04 -9.87
N PRO A 185 -13.16 14.28 -9.91
CA PRO A 185 -13.01 15.01 -11.16
C PRO A 185 -11.99 14.34 -12.10
N PRO A 186 -12.24 14.27 -13.42
CA PRO A 186 -11.34 13.59 -14.36
C PRO A 186 -9.88 14.09 -14.32
N THR A 187 -9.69 15.39 -14.10
CA THR A 187 -8.35 15.98 -13.95
C THR A 187 -7.61 15.43 -12.73
N PHE A 188 -8.31 15.28 -11.60
CA PHE A 188 -7.74 14.75 -10.36
C PHE A 188 -7.44 13.24 -10.49
N ILE A 189 -8.35 12.49 -11.11
CA ILE A 189 -8.15 11.07 -11.43
C ILE A 189 -6.89 10.89 -12.27
N ARG A 190 -6.71 11.73 -13.29
CA ARG A 190 -5.50 11.69 -14.13
C ARG A 190 -4.23 11.94 -13.33
N TRP A 191 -4.23 12.87 -12.37
CA TRP A 191 -3.06 13.08 -11.51
C TRP A 191 -2.72 11.83 -10.69
N ILE A 192 -3.72 11.18 -10.10
CA ILE A 192 -3.53 9.91 -9.37
C ILE A 192 -3.01 8.81 -10.32
N GLU A 193 -3.60 8.70 -11.52
CA GLU A 193 -3.20 7.69 -12.49
C GLU A 193 -1.73 7.88 -12.93
N GLU A 194 -1.30 9.12 -13.20
CA GLU A 194 0.10 9.42 -13.52
C GLU A 194 1.04 9.08 -12.35
N CYS A 195 0.64 9.34 -11.10
CA CYS A 195 1.43 8.97 -9.92
C CYS A 195 1.65 7.46 -9.77
N VAL A 196 0.70 6.63 -10.19
CA VAL A 196 0.82 5.16 -10.07
C VAL A 196 1.44 4.49 -11.30
N ILE A 197 1.31 5.07 -12.50
CA ILE A 197 1.83 4.48 -13.75
C ILE A 197 3.31 4.80 -13.99
N THR A 198 3.75 6.00 -13.61
CA THR A 198 5.11 6.49 -13.90
C THR A 198 6.25 5.82 -13.12
N PRO A 199 6.06 5.25 -11.91
CA PRO A 199 7.14 4.60 -11.18
C PRO A 199 7.77 3.41 -11.93
N SER A 200 9.08 3.29 -11.79
CA SER A 200 9.85 2.14 -12.24
C SER A 200 10.57 1.49 -11.06
N PHE A 201 10.72 0.18 -11.12
CA PHE A 201 11.24 -0.62 -10.02
C PHE A 201 12.60 -1.20 -10.36
N SER A 202 13.40 -1.42 -9.31
CA SER A 202 14.58 -2.26 -9.38
C SER A 202 14.65 -3.18 -8.17
N VAL A 203 15.31 -4.33 -8.34
CA VAL A 203 15.44 -5.32 -7.28
C VAL A 203 16.76 -5.12 -6.53
N GLY A 204 16.66 -4.73 -5.26
CA GLY A 204 17.81 -4.64 -4.37
C GLY A 204 18.25 -6.03 -3.89
N LEU A 205 19.35 -6.56 -4.44
CA LEU A 205 19.93 -7.83 -4.02
C LEU A 205 21.37 -7.63 -3.51
N ASN A 206 21.66 -8.14 -2.32
CA ASN A 206 22.99 -8.09 -1.71
C ASN A 206 23.61 -6.67 -1.68
N GLY A 207 22.77 -5.65 -1.49
CA GLY A 207 23.18 -4.25 -1.39
C GLY A 207 23.37 -3.53 -2.74
N LYS A 208 22.98 -4.13 -3.86
CA LYS A 208 23.02 -3.50 -5.19
C LYS A 208 21.65 -3.58 -5.87
N PRO A 209 21.23 -2.52 -6.59
CA PRO A 209 20.04 -2.58 -7.43
C PRO A 209 20.32 -3.38 -8.71
N HIS A 210 19.35 -4.17 -9.15
CA HIS A 210 19.42 -5.01 -10.34
C HIS A 210 18.10 -5.02 -11.08
N GLY A 211 18.17 -4.93 -12.41
CA GLY A 211 17.01 -4.91 -13.30
C GLY A 211 16.19 -3.64 -13.14
N PHE A 212 15.88 -2.96 -14.24
CA PHE A 212 14.92 -1.85 -14.24
C PHE A 212 13.72 -2.27 -15.06
N PHE A 213 12.53 -2.13 -14.50
CA PHE A 213 11.28 -2.44 -15.20
C PHE A 213 10.17 -1.48 -14.75
N SER A 214 9.25 -1.19 -15.67
CA SER A 214 8.08 -0.37 -15.37
C SER A 214 7.04 -1.17 -14.58
N GLY A 215 6.31 -0.49 -13.70
CA GLY A 215 5.14 -1.06 -13.06
C GLY A 215 4.01 -1.35 -14.06
N ALA A 216 3.13 -2.28 -13.69
CA ALA A 216 1.86 -2.50 -14.39
C ALA A 216 0.65 -2.58 -13.44
N ARG A 217 0.89 -2.58 -12.13
CA ARG A 217 -0.07 -2.67 -11.03
C ARG A 217 0.59 -2.29 -9.70
N GLY A 218 -0.23 -2.12 -8.67
CA GLY A 218 0.19 -1.75 -7.32
C GLY A 218 0.20 -0.24 -7.08
N LEU A 219 0.44 0.16 -5.83
CA LEU A 219 0.36 1.55 -5.35
C LEU A 219 1.69 2.05 -4.76
N ARG A 220 2.83 1.53 -5.24
CA ARG A 220 4.16 1.85 -4.71
C ARG A 220 4.95 2.80 -5.59
#